data_AF-A0A067QV51-F1
#
_entry.id   AF-A0A067QV51-F1
#
_cell.length_a   1.000
_cell.length_b   1.000
_cell.length_c   1.000
_cell.angle_alpha   90.00
_cell.angle_beta   90.00
_cell.angle_gamma   90.00
#
_symmetry.space_group_name_H-M   'P 1'
#
loop_
_entity.id
_entity.type
_entity.pdbx_description
1 polymer ?
#
loop_
_entity_poly.entity_id
_entity_poly.type
_entity_poly.pdbx_seq_one_letter_code
_entity_poly.pdbx_strand_id
1 'polypeptide(L)'
;MQRSNTQQRIEALIRERRRIKTSIDQLKEKLSKRRVNVTFPQKETYDFESRDSQTVSNRTESPSLLMKKLEISEWINKVFYSNDEINLLDNGSSQYIAVGETGLVTFQIQFVVEGMENKGMIVHSLKVTYYDPFHEAELKTFTNRCIRQSSLQTFVRGVASYAELFANREEITDWLIEENGPHFSVNKIHEDGAYDIKAKGRTISYFNCEWKIIWNEGSLAMMPSFTIRANNKNNFYKENEYLFNKIVSSSITPEETKELWKELARAVILENELAVVKVPSCK
;
A
#
# COMPACT_ATOMS: atom_id res chain seq x y z
N MET A 1 -44.77 -24.89 29.04
CA MET A 1 -44.67 -24.22 27.72
C MET A 1 -43.20 -24.17 27.29
N GLN A 2 -42.78 -25.06 26.38
CA GLN A 2 -41.43 -25.05 25.81
C GLN A 2 -41.34 -23.94 24.76
N ARG A 3 -40.54 -22.89 25.00
CA ARG A 3 -40.16 -21.94 23.94
C ARG A 3 -39.48 -22.72 22.82
N SER A 4 -39.90 -22.54 21.57
CA SER A 4 -39.40 -23.37 20.47
C SER A 4 -37.90 -23.19 20.32
N ASN A 5 -37.20 -24.28 20.01
CA ASN A 5 -35.75 -24.34 19.82
C ASN A 5 -35.23 -23.23 18.86
N THR A 6 -36.08 -22.83 17.91
CA THR A 6 -35.85 -21.71 16.98
C THR A 6 -35.74 -20.35 17.67
N GLN A 7 -36.58 -20.08 18.67
CA GLN A 7 -36.60 -18.80 19.40
C GLN A 7 -35.34 -18.62 20.26
N GLN A 8 -34.86 -19.71 20.88
CA GLN A 8 -33.60 -19.70 21.61
C GLN A 8 -32.39 -19.46 20.69
N ARG A 9 -32.41 -20.04 19.48
CA ARG A 9 -31.36 -19.87 18.47
C ARG A 9 -31.33 -18.44 17.90
N ILE A 10 -32.49 -17.82 17.68
CA ILE A 10 -32.58 -16.41 17.27
C ILE A 10 -32.04 -15.48 18.37
N GLU A 11 -32.40 -15.73 19.64
CA GLU A 11 -31.87 -14.94 20.76
C GLU A 11 -30.35 -15.07 20.91
N ALA A 12 -29.79 -16.27 20.65
CA ALA A 12 -28.34 -16.48 20.66
C ALA A 12 -27.63 -15.66 19.57
N LEU A 13 -28.13 -15.68 18.34
CA LEU A 13 -27.58 -14.91 17.21
C LEU A 13 -27.67 -13.39 17.46
N ILE A 14 -28.75 -12.90 18.08
CA ILE A 14 -28.89 -11.49 18.45
C ILE A 14 -27.85 -11.08 19.51
N ARG A 15 -27.56 -11.95 20.48
CA ARG A 15 -26.51 -11.70 21.49
C ARG A 15 -25.11 -11.68 20.87
N GLU A 16 -24.85 -12.59 19.94
CA GLU A 16 -23.58 -12.66 19.21
C GLU A 16 -23.37 -11.42 18.34
N ARG A 17 -24.40 -10.99 17.59
CA ARG A 17 -24.37 -9.74 16.82
C ARG A 17 -24.08 -8.52 17.70
N ARG A 18 -24.66 -8.45 18.90
CA ARG A 18 -24.37 -7.38 19.87
C ARG A 18 -22.92 -7.43 20.35
N ARG A 19 -22.39 -8.61 20.70
CA ARG A 19 -20.98 -8.79 21.09
C ARG A 19 -20.01 -8.36 19.98
N ILE A 20 -20.28 -8.76 18.75
CA ILE A 20 -19.45 -8.38 17.59
C ILE A 20 -19.48 -6.87 17.40
N LYS A 21 -20.66 -6.24 17.45
CA LYS A 21 -20.79 -4.78 17.33
C LYS A 21 -19.99 -4.05 18.42
N THR A 22 -20.09 -4.48 19.67
CA THR A 22 -19.30 -3.92 20.77
C THR A 22 -17.79 -4.09 20.56
N SER A 23 -17.35 -5.23 20.02
CA SER A 23 -15.94 -5.49 19.72
C SER A 23 -15.43 -4.59 18.59
N ILE A 24 -16.24 -4.35 17.55
CA ILE A 24 -15.95 -3.41 16.48
C ILE A 24 -15.84 -1.98 17.01
N ASP A 25 -16.77 -1.56 17.87
CA ASP A 25 -16.77 -0.22 18.45
C ASP A 25 -15.55 -0.01 19.36
N GLN A 26 -15.16 -1.01 20.15
CA GLN A 26 -13.93 -0.99 20.95
C GLN A 26 -12.65 -0.97 20.09
N LEU A 27 -12.63 -1.68 18.96
CA LEU A 27 -11.52 -1.64 18.01
C LEU A 27 -11.40 -0.27 17.33
N LYS A 28 -12.53 0.33 16.94
CA LYS A 28 -12.56 1.71 16.41
C LYS A 28 -12.06 2.73 17.44
N GLU A 29 -12.44 2.57 18.71
CA GLU A 29 -11.97 3.43 19.79
C GLU A 29 -10.46 3.22 20.09
N LYS A 30 -9.97 1.98 20.04
CA LYS A 30 -8.52 1.70 20.15
C LYS A 30 -7.73 2.29 18.99
N LEU A 31 -8.27 2.21 17.77
CA LEU A 31 -7.68 2.82 16.57
C LEU A 31 -7.71 4.35 16.63
N SER A 32 -8.80 4.96 17.13
CA SER A 32 -8.87 6.41 17.30
C SER A 32 -7.92 6.90 18.39
N LYS A 33 -7.77 6.18 19.51
CA LYS A 33 -6.78 6.49 20.55
C LYS A 33 -5.34 6.28 20.07
N ARG A 34 -5.07 5.31 19.20
CA ARG A 34 -3.75 5.19 18.51
C ARG A 34 -3.48 6.36 17.56
N ARG A 35 -4.50 6.92 16.88
CA ARG A 35 -4.35 8.13 16.05
C ARG A 35 -4.06 9.40 16.86
N VAL A 36 -4.49 9.48 18.12
CA VAL A 36 -4.26 10.66 18.99
C VAL A 36 -2.83 10.68 19.57
N ASN A 37 -2.12 9.56 19.61
CA ASN A 37 -0.72 9.48 20.04
C ASN A 37 0.29 9.53 18.89
N VAL A 38 -0.15 9.89 17.67
CA VAL A 38 0.78 10.42 16.66
C VAL A 38 1.06 11.86 17.07
N THR A 39 1.96 12.04 18.05
CA THR A 39 2.58 13.34 18.27
C THR A 39 3.35 13.63 17.01
N PHE A 40 2.82 14.52 16.17
CA PHE A 40 3.52 15.04 15.01
C PHE A 40 4.86 15.57 15.52
N PRO A 41 6.00 15.03 15.07
CA PRO A 41 7.26 15.71 15.31
C PRO A 41 7.15 17.05 14.58
N GLN A 42 6.92 18.13 15.32
CA GLN A 42 7.36 19.45 14.90
C GLN A 42 8.89 19.36 14.88
N LYS A 43 9.46 18.84 13.80
CA LYS A 43 10.90 18.73 13.65
C LYS A 43 11.33 19.47 12.40
N GLU A 44 11.86 20.66 12.70
CA GLU A 44 12.82 21.42 11.90
C GLU A 44 12.33 21.75 10.48
N THR A 45 11.60 22.88 10.40
CA THR A 45 11.74 23.80 9.28
C THR A 45 13.22 24.04 9.05
N TYR A 46 13.78 23.36 8.06
CA TYR A 46 15.03 23.79 7.45
C TYR A 46 14.70 25.10 6.74
N ASP A 47 15.14 26.20 7.35
CA ASP A 47 15.09 27.54 6.77
C ASP A 47 15.75 27.50 5.39
N PHE A 48 14.93 27.64 4.36
CA PHE A 48 15.40 28.14 3.08
C PHE A 48 15.70 29.62 3.34
N GLU A 49 16.95 30.05 3.20
CA GLU A 49 17.39 31.42 3.48
C GLU A 49 16.41 32.45 2.90
N SER A 50 15.58 33.04 3.76
CA SER A 50 14.68 34.13 3.43
C SER A 50 15.48 35.43 3.47
N ARG A 51 15.73 36.02 2.31
CA ARG A 51 16.25 37.39 2.22
C ARG A 51 15.08 38.35 2.04
N ASP A 52 14.82 39.08 3.12
CA ASP A 52 14.10 40.35 3.20
C ASP A 52 12.69 40.40 2.60
N SER A 53 11.72 40.24 3.50
CA SER A 53 10.28 40.46 3.30
C SER A 53 9.96 41.89 2.88
N GLN A 54 9.34 42.06 1.70
CA GLN A 54 8.46 43.19 1.41
C GLN A 54 7.05 42.71 1.12
N THR A 55 6.10 43.28 1.87
CA THR A 55 4.66 43.07 1.80
C THR A 55 4.08 43.35 0.41
N VAL A 56 3.57 42.32 -0.29
CA VAL A 56 2.73 42.51 -1.48
C VAL A 56 1.62 41.44 -1.57
N SER A 57 0.37 41.94 -1.56
CA SER A 57 -0.87 41.36 -2.12
C SER A 57 -1.45 40.05 -1.54
N ASN A 58 -2.58 40.20 -0.85
CA ASN A 58 -3.51 39.13 -0.42
C ASN A 58 -4.23 38.46 -1.60
N ARG A 59 -3.56 37.59 -2.36
CA ARG A 59 -4.22 36.56 -3.18
C ARG A 59 -3.98 35.18 -2.56
N THR A 60 -4.60 34.92 -1.41
CA THR A 60 -4.65 33.58 -0.81
C THR A 60 -5.87 32.83 -1.36
N GLU A 61 -5.68 32.05 -2.43
CA GLU A 61 -6.68 31.05 -2.83
C GLU A 61 -6.81 29.99 -1.75
N SER A 62 -8.01 29.53 -1.42
CA SER A 62 -8.15 28.50 -0.38
C SER A 62 -7.49 27.18 -0.81
N PRO A 63 -6.79 26.46 0.09
CA PRO A 63 -6.19 25.16 -0.24
C PRO A 63 -7.19 24.14 -0.82
N SER A 64 -8.46 24.21 -0.40
CA SER A 64 -9.54 23.38 -0.94
C SER A 64 -9.87 23.65 -2.42
N LEU A 65 -9.86 24.91 -2.85
CA LEU A 65 -10.10 25.27 -4.26
C LEU A 65 -8.91 24.87 -5.14
N LEU A 66 -7.70 25.00 -4.59
CA LEU A 66 -6.46 24.56 -5.24
C LEU A 66 -6.48 23.05 -5.55
N MET A 67 -6.93 22.22 -4.61
CA MET A 67 -7.02 20.75 -4.82
C MET A 67 -7.98 20.37 -5.92
N LYS A 68 -9.11 21.08 -5.99
CA LYS A 68 -10.10 20.87 -7.04
C LYS A 68 -9.51 21.22 -8.41
N LYS A 69 -8.72 22.31 -8.49
CA LYS A 69 -8.01 22.68 -9.73
C LYS A 69 -6.90 21.70 -10.10
N LEU A 70 -6.24 21.09 -9.11
CA LEU A 70 -5.17 20.11 -9.31
C LEU A 70 -5.70 18.66 -9.43
N GLU A 71 -7.02 18.46 -9.37
CA GLU A 71 -7.70 17.15 -9.42
C GLU A 71 -7.24 16.15 -8.33
N ILE A 72 -6.68 16.61 -7.21
CA ILE A 72 -6.03 15.72 -6.24
C ILE A 72 -7.06 15.01 -5.34
N SER A 73 -8.19 15.64 -5.06
CA SER A 73 -9.18 15.13 -4.08
C SER A 73 -9.89 13.85 -4.51
N GLU A 74 -9.91 13.50 -5.80
CA GLU A 74 -10.61 12.30 -6.30
C GLU A 74 -9.82 11.01 -6.08
N TRP A 75 -8.49 11.11 -5.89
CA TRP A 75 -7.58 9.97 -5.86
C TRP A 75 -7.01 9.67 -4.46
N ILE A 76 -7.22 10.58 -3.50
CA ILE A 76 -6.71 10.46 -2.13
C ILE A 76 -7.89 10.43 -1.16
N ASN A 77 -7.92 9.44 -0.26
CA ASN A 77 -8.98 9.25 0.71
C ASN A 77 -9.13 10.43 1.69
N LYS A 78 -8.00 11.00 2.15
CA LYS A 78 -7.98 12.21 2.99
C LYS A 78 -6.75 13.06 2.71
N VAL A 79 -6.93 14.38 2.73
CA VAL A 79 -5.84 15.35 2.62
C VAL A 79 -5.95 16.35 3.77
N PHE A 80 -4.86 16.52 4.50
CA PHE A 80 -4.73 17.47 5.60
C PHE A 80 -3.66 18.49 5.25
N TYR A 81 -3.94 19.77 5.42
CA TYR A 81 -2.94 20.81 5.27
C TYR A 81 -2.27 21.04 6.61
N SER A 82 -0.94 21.00 6.61
CA SER A 82 -0.15 21.31 7.81
C SER A 82 0.09 22.81 7.98
N ASN A 83 -0.10 23.58 6.91
CA ASN A 83 0.06 25.03 6.94
C ASN A 83 -1.32 25.67 7.04
N ASP A 84 -1.55 26.43 8.11
CA ASP A 84 -2.77 27.23 8.29
C ASP A 84 -2.81 28.43 7.32
N GLU A 85 -1.63 28.90 6.88
CA GLU A 85 -1.44 30.01 5.96
C GLU A 85 -0.53 29.62 4.78
N ILE A 86 -0.80 30.18 3.60
CA ILE A 86 -0.03 29.90 2.38
C ILE A 86 1.22 30.77 2.40
N ASN A 87 2.39 30.12 2.32
CA ASN A 87 3.66 30.83 2.28
C ASN A 87 3.86 31.40 0.86
N LEU A 88 3.71 32.71 0.72
CA LEU A 88 4.08 33.44 -0.50
C LEU A 88 5.60 33.60 -0.54
N LEU A 89 6.21 33.24 -1.67
CA LEU A 89 7.63 33.39 -1.93
C LEU A 89 7.91 34.73 -2.64
N ASP A 90 9.15 35.21 -2.56
CA ASP A 90 9.57 36.52 -3.10
C ASP A 90 9.34 36.65 -4.61
N ASN A 91 9.30 35.53 -5.33
CA ASN A 91 9.02 35.48 -6.76
C ASN A 91 7.50 35.48 -7.10
N GLY A 92 6.63 35.69 -6.10
CA GLY A 92 5.17 35.66 -6.26
C GLY A 92 4.55 34.25 -6.32
N SER A 93 5.36 33.19 -6.20
CA SER A 93 4.85 31.82 -6.11
C SER A 93 4.31 31.51 -4.72
N SER A 94 3.44 30.50 -4.63
CA SER A 94 2.86 30.03 -3.37
C SER A 94 3.38 28.64 -3.04
N GLN A 95 3.85 28.46 -1.81
CA GLN A 95 4.28 27.17 -1.28
C GLN A 95 3.19 26.55 -0.40
N TYR A 96 2.98 25.25 -0.62
CA TYR A 96 2.01 24.45 0.11
C TYR A 96 2.69 23.22 0.70
N ILE A 97 2.24 22.82 1.89
CA ILE A 97 2.58 21.55 2.52
C ILE A 97 1.27 20.86 2.88
N ALA A 98 1.14 19.60 2.45
CA ALA A 98 -0.01 18.77 2.70
C ALA A 98 0.41 17.36 3.10
N VAL A 99 -0.44 16.69 3.86
CA VAL A 99 -0.35 15.28 4.20
C VAL A 99 -1.47 14.55 3.45
N GLY A 100 -1.10 13.60 2.62
CA GLY A 100 -2.02 12.72 1.91
C GLY A 100 -2.11 11.36 2.59
N GLU A 101 -3.34 10.84 2.72
CA GLU A 101 -3.62 9.48 3.17
C GLU A 101 -4.44 8.73 2.10
N THR A 102 -3.90 7.63 1.59
CA THR A 102 -4.66 6.68 0.74
C THR A 102 -5.28 5.55 1.57
N GLY A 103 -5.16 5.59 2.89
CA GLY A 103 -5.67 4.57 3.82
C GLY A 103 -4.58 3.63 4.31
N LEU A 104 -3.75 3.09 3.40
CA LEU A 104 -2.59 2.27 3.74
C LEU A 104 -1.27 3.04 3.64
N VAL A 105 -1.22 4.08 2.80
CA VAL A 105 -0.03 4.90 2.60
C VAL A 105 -0.29 6.31 3.09
N THR A 106 0.62 6.80 3.93
CA THR A 106 0.64 8.18 4.41
C THR A 106 1.94 8.85 3.96
N PHE A 107 1.82 10.04 3.37
CA PHE A 107 2.95 10.81 2.88
C PHE A 107 2.71 12.30 3.08
N GLN A 108 3.79 13.04 3.27
CA GLN A 108 3.81 14.49 3.19
C GLN A 108 4.27 14.91 1.79
N ILE A 109 3.62 15.93 1.24
CA ILE A 109 3.95 16.55 -0.02
C ILE A 109 4.12 18.05 0.19
N GLN A 110 5.22 18.58 -0.32
CA GLN A 110 5.50 20.00 -0.35
C GLN A 110 5.68 20.41 -1.81
N PHE A 111 4.97 21.44 -2.24
CA PHE A 111 5.02 21.89 -3.62
C PHE A 111 4.89 23.40 -3.72
N VAL A 112 5.54 23.96 -4.75
CA VAL A 112 5.50 25.39 -5.07
C VAL A 112 4.77 25.56 -6.38
N VAL A 113 3.75 26.40 -6.39
CA VAL A 113 2.96 26.71 -7.59
C VAL A 113 3.00 28.20 -7.91
N GLU A 114 3.00 28.47 -9.21
CA GLU A 114 2.74 29.80 -9.74
C GLU A 114 1.41 29.77 -10.49
N GLY A 115 0.49 30.66 -10.09
CA GLY A 115 -0.77 30.84 -10.78
C GLY A 115 -0.56 31.65 -12.06
N MET A 116 -0.82 31.06 -13.23
CA MET A 116 -0.88 31.82 -14.47
C MET A 116 -2.28 32.33 -14.72
N GLU A 117 -2.43 33.64 -14.98
CA GLU A 117 -3.70 34.19 -15.42
C GLU A 117 -4.19 33.44 -16.67
N ASN A 118 -5.32 32.75 -16.53
CA ASN A 118 -6.04 32.02 -17.60
C ASN A 118 -5.31 30.82 -18.25
N LYS A 119 -4.22 30.28 -17.70
CA LYS A 119 -3.46 29.15 -18.31
C LYS A 119 -3.25 27.91 -17.42
N GLY A 120 -3.84 27.86 -16.24
CA GLY A 120 -3.65 26.78 -15.28
C GLY A 120 -2.52 27.06 -14.27
N MET A 121 -2.16 26.05 -13.49
CA MET A 121 -1.14 26.17 -12.45
C MET A 121 0.11 25.39 -12.84
N ILE A 122 1.27 26.03 -12.71
CA ILE A 122 2.56 25.37 -12.91
C ILE A 122 3.12 24.97 -11.55
N VAL A 123 3.50 23.71 -11.40
CA VAL A 123 4.24 23.21 -10.24
C VAL A 123 5.73 23.39 -10.53
N HIS A 124 6.41 24.26 -9.79
CA HIS A 124 7.84 24.54 -9.98
C HIS A 124 8.72 23.54 -9.27
N SER A 125 8.35 23.18 -8.04
CA SER A 125 9.09 22.22 -7.23
C SER A 125 8.14 21.28 -6.53
N LEU A 126 8.57 20.03 -6.39
CA LEU A 126 7.87 18.98 -5.67
C LEU A 126 8.85 18.28 -4.73
N LYS A 127 8.47 18.12 -3.47
CA LYS A 127 9.16 17.32 -2.46
C LYS A 127 8.16 16.38 -1.80
N VAL A 128 8.56 15.14 -1.60
CA VAL A 128 7.72 14.08 -1.04
C VAL A 128 8.48 13.39 0.08
N THR A 129 7.78 13.04 1.15
CA THR A 129 8.32 12.25 2.26
C THR A 129 7.27 11.25 2.70
N TYR A 130 7.62 9.97 2.74
CA TYR A 130 6.71 8.92 3.25
C TYR A 130 6.91 8.77 4.75
N TYR A 131 5.82 8.48 5.47
CA TYR A 131 5.92 8.22 6.91
C TYR A 131 6.39 6.81 7.24
N ASP A 132 6.11 5.84 6.34
CA ASP A 132 6.62 4.48 6.45
C ASP A 132 7.85 4.30 5.53
N PRO A 133 9.03 3.97 6.08
CA PRO A 133 10.23 3.69 5.30
C PRO A 133 10.06 2.55 4.29
N PHE A 134 9.14 1.62 4.54
CA PHE A 134 8.84 0.54 3.59
C PHE A 134 8.26 1.10 2.28
N HIS A 135 7.27 1.98 2.38
CA HIS A 135 6.67 2.63 1.21
C HIS A 135 7.66 3.56 0.52
N GLU A 136 8.52 4.23 1.30
CA GLU A 136 9.60 5.05 0.74
C GLU A 136 10.55 4.23 -0.12
N ALA A 137 10.99 3.07 0.37
CA ALA A 137 11.89 2.18 -0.35
C ALA A 137 11.26 1.68 -1.65
N GLU A 138 10.00 1.21 -1.59
CA GLU A 138 9.31 0.63 -2.76
C GLU A 138 9.00 1.69 -3.83
N LEU A 139 8.58 2.89 -3.42
CA LEU A 139 8.18 3.97 -4.34
C LEU A 139 9.35 4.87 -4.75
N LYS A 140 10.56 4.68 -4.21
CA LYS A 140 11.71 5.57 -4.42
C LYS A 140 11.95 5.97 -5.87
N THR A 141 11.98 4.99 -6.78
CA THR A 141 12.24 5.23 -8.20
C THR A 141 11.14 6.06 -8.85
N PHE A 142 9.88 5.72 -8.56
CA PHE A 142 8.72 6.45 -9.06
C PHE A 142 8.69 7.90 -8.53
N THR A 143 8.85 8.07 -7.22
CA THR A 143 8.79 9.37 -6.56
C THR A 143 9.89 10.30 -7.04
N ASN A 144 11.12 9.80 -7.20
CA ASN A 144 12.22 10.59 -7.75
C ASN A 144 11.94 11.06 -9.18
N ARG A 145 11.26 10.24 -9.99
CA ARG A 145 10.86 10.62 -11.35
C ARG A 145 9.81 11.74 -11.32
N CYS A 146 8.78 11.60 -10.50
CA CYS A 146 7.76 12.64 -10.36
C CYS A 146 8.32 13.97 -9.85
N ILE A 147 9.27 13.92 -8.90
CA ILE A 147 9.98 15.10 -8.40
C ILE A 147 10.75 15.79 -9.53
N ARG A 148 11.52 15.04 -10.34
CA ARG A 148 12.28 15.61 -11.47
C ARG A 148 11.39 16.24 -12.54
N GLN A 149 10.18 15.72 -12.70
CA GLN A 149 9.20 16.22 -13.67
C GLN A 149 8.28 17.29 -13.09
N SER A 150 8.41 17.61 -11.79
CA SER A 150 7.45 18.41 -11.02
C SER A 150 5.99 18.00 -11.26
N SER A 151 5.74 16.71 -11.50
CA SER A 151 4.42 16.21 -11.87
C SER A 151 3.64 15.73 -10.65
N LEU A 152 2.93 16.67 -10.03
CA LEU A 152 2.08 16.43 -8.87
C LEU A 152 0.92 15.45 -9.19
N GLN A 153 0.27 15.61 -10.34
CA GLN A 153 -0.85 14.77 -10.74
C GLN A 153 -0.41 13.32 -10.98
N THR A 154 0.73 13.11 -11.67
CA THR A 154 1.29 11.77 -11.88
C THR A 154 1.64 11.13 -10.55
N PHE A 155 2.29 11.88 -9.65
CA PHE A 155 2.64 11.40 -8.32
C PHE A 155 1.41 10.90 -7.56
N VAL A 156 0.39 11.74 -7.43
CA VAL A 156 -0.84 11.42 -6.69
C VAL A 156 -1.52 10.17 -7.26
N ARG A 157 -1.71 10.10 -8.58
CA ARG A 157 -2.33 8.94 -9.24
C ARG A 157 -1.52 7.67 -9.04
N GLY A 158 -0.19 7.76 -9.14
CA GLY A 158 0.67 6.59 -8.94
C GLY A 158 0.67 6.09 -7.50
N VAL A 159 0.65 6.97 -6.49
CA VAL A 159 0.55 6.55 -5.09
C VAL A 159 -0.82 5.95 -4.77
N ALA A 160 -1.90 6.47 -5.36
CA ALA A 160 -3.23 5.87 -5.24
C ALA A 160 -3.27 4.45 -5.84
N SER A 161 -2.79 4.29 -7.08
CA SER A 161 -2.70 2.98 -7.75
C SER A 161 -1.79 2.00 -6.98
N TYR A 162 -0.65 2.48 -6.47
CA TYR A 162 0.20 1.69 -5.60
C TYR A 162 -0.53 1.20 -4.34
N ALA A 163 -1.30 2.07 -3.68
CA ALA A 163 -1.99 1.72 -2.45
C ALA A 163 -3.04 0.62 -2.67
N GLU A 164 -3.72 0.61 -3.81
CA GLU A 164 -4.65 -0.47 -4.21
C GLU A 164 -3.92 -1.80 -4.40
N LEU A 165 -2.80 -1.80 -5.15
CA LEU A 165 -1.97 -2.99 -5.33
C LEU A 165 -1.38 -3.48 -4.02
N PHE A 166 -0.97 -2.56 -3.15
CA PHE A 166 -0.44 -2.86 -1.82
C PHE A 166 -1.51 -3.52 -0.94
N ALA A 167 -2.75 -3.02 -0.97
CA ALA A 167 -3.88 -3.61 -0.25
C ALA A 167 -4.15 -5.05 -0.71
N ASN A 168 -4.13 -5.29 -2.02
CA ASN A 168 -4.31 -6.63 -2.58
C ASN A 168 -3.17 -7.58 -2.16
N ARG A 169 -1.91 -7.10 -2.16
CA ARG A 169 -0.76 -7.86 -1.68
C ARG A 169 -0.87 -8.21 -0.19
N GLU A 170 -1.25 -7.25 0.65
CA GLU A 170 -1.50 -7.52 2.08
C GLU A 170 -2.58 -8.60 2.25
N GLU A 171 -3.71 -8.49 1.55
CA GLU A 171 -4.78 -9.49 1.63
C GLU A 171 -4.29 -10.91 1.29
N ILE A 172 -3.53 -11.06 0.21
CA ILE A 172 -3.02 -12.37 -0.22
C ILE A 172 -1.96 -12.89 0.76
N THR A 173 -1.06 -12.02 1.23
CA THR A 173 0.02 -12.43 2.12
C THR A 173 -0.47 -12.76 3.53
N ASP A 174 -1.45 -12.02 4.05
CA ASP A 174 -2.14 -12.33 5.29
C ASP A 174 -2.86 -13.69 5.17
N TRP A 175 -3.58 -13.92 4.07
CA TRP A 175 -4.22 -15.22 3.80
C TRP A 175 -3.21 -16.38 3.74
N LEU A 176 -2.04 -16.19 3.13
CA LEU A 176 -0.98 -17.20 3.11
C LEU A 176 -0.44 -17.52 4.51
N ILE A 177 -0.32 -16.51 5.38
CA ILE A 177 0.17 -16.68 6.75
C ILE A 177 -0.90 -17.35 7.62
N GLU A 178 -2.13 -16.84 7.60
CA GLU A 178 -3.20 -17.22 8.52
C GLU A 178 -3.81 -18.58 8.17
N GLU A 179 -4.09 -18.84 6.90
CA GLU A 179 -4.74 -20.09 6.47
C GLU A 179 -3.72 -21.16 6.05
N ASN A 180 -2.52 -20.75 5.62
CA ASN A 180 -1.54 -21.66 5.00
C ASN A 180 -0.15 -21.59 5.67
N GLY A 181 -0.04 -21.01 6.86
CA GLY A 181 1.22 -20.80 7.59
C GLY A 181 2.12 -22.03 7.81
N PRO A 182 1.60 -23.27 7.93
CA PRO A 182 2.45 -24.47 7.95
C PRO A 182 3.24 -24.68 6.65
N HIS A 183 2.70 -24.21 5.53
CA HIS A 183 3.22 -24.42 4.18
C HIS A 183 3.93 -23.20 3.62
N PHE A 184 3.69 -22.01 4.18
CA PHE A 184 4.28 -20.76 3.71
C PHE A 184 4.97 -19.98 4.83
N SER A 185 5.91 -19.13 4.46
CA SER A 185 6.34 -18.01 5.28
C SER A 185 6.47 -16.79 4.41
N VAL A 186 6.03 -15.65 4.93
CA VAL A 186 6.13 -14.36 4.26
C VAL A 186 6.94 -13.43 5.16
N ASN A 187 7.97 -12.80 4.61
CA ASN A 187 8.79 -11.80 5.30
C ASN A 187 8.76 -10.47 4.55
N LYS A 188 8.57 -9.36 5.25
CA LYS A 188 8.70 -8.00 4.70
C LYS A 188 10.17 -7.57 4.73
N ILE A 189 10.76 -7.27 3.58
CA ILE A 189 12.11 -6.73 3.44
C ILE A 189 12.00 -5.21 3.39
N HIS A 190 12.16 -4.55 4.54
CA HIS A 190 11.96 -3.10 4.68
C HIS A 190 12.90 -2.25 3.82
N GLU A 191 14.14 -2.68 3.63
CA GLU A 191 15.16 -1.92 2.88
C GLU A 191 14.87 -1.86 1.38
N ASP A 192 14.22 -2.91 0.84
CA ASP A 192 13.94 -3.06 -0.59
C ASP A 192 12.45 -2.86 -0.94
N GLY A 193 11.61 -2.63 0.07
CA GLY A 193 10.17 -2.51 -0.12
C GLY A 193 9.54 -3.79 -0.71
N ALA A 194 10.01 -4.97 -0.31
CA ALA A 194 9.66 -6.24 -0.96
C ALA A 194 9.08 -7.26 0.01
N TYR A 195 8.35 -8.24 -0.53
CA TYR A 195 7.86 -9.40 0.22
C TYR A 195 8.59 -10.64 -0.26
N ASP A 196 9.14 -11.41 0.67
CA ASP A 196 9.83 -12.68 0.42
C ASP A 196 8.94 -13.83 0.89
N ILE A 197 8.33 -14.52 -0.08
CA ILE A 197 7.38 -15.61 0.14
C ILE A 197 8.08 -16.94 -0.13
N LYS A 198 8.26 -17.74 0.92
CA LYS A 198 8.84 -19.08 0.82
C LYS A 198 7.76 -20.14 0.98
N ALA A 199 7.63 -21.00 -0.03
CA ALA A 199 6.87 -22.24 0.09
C ALA A 199 7.77 -23.32 0.72
N LYS A 200 7.30 -23.90 1.83
CA LYS A 200 8.02 -24.88 2.64
C LYS A 200 7.60 -26.30 2.29
N GLY A 201 8.60 -27.15 2.11
CA GLY A 201 8.50 -28.60 2.28
C GLY A 201 9.10 -29.03 3.62
N ARG A 202 9.07 -30.34 3.91
CA ARG A 202 9.59 -30.91 5.18
C ARG A 202 11.04 -30.55 5.48
N THR A 203 11.91 -30.58 4.47
CA THR A 203 13.37 -30.40 4.63
C THR A 203 13.97 -29.37 3.67
N ILE A 204 13.19 -28.90 2.69
CA ILE A 204 13.61 -27.94 1.66
C ILE A 204 12.47 -26.98 1.35
N SER A 205 12.78 -25.81 0.78
CA SER A 205 11.78 -24.96 0.16
C SER A 205 11.50 -25.43 -1.26
N TYR A 206 10.22 -25.41 -1.68
CA TYR A 206 9.84 -25.70 -3.08
C TYR A 206 10.18 -24.53 -3.99
N PHE A 207 9.90 -23.31 -3.54
CA PHE A 207 10.29 -22.07 -4.22
C PHE A 207 10.34 -20.91 -3.23
N ASN A 208 11.09 -19.89 -3.62
CA ASN A 208 11.05 -18.56 -3.02
C ASN A 208 10.55 -17.55 -4.06
N CYS A 209 9.70 -16.61 -3.65
CA CYS A 209 9.15 -15.57 -4.49
C CYS A 209 9.39 -14.21 -3.85
N GLU A 210 10.15 -13.36 -4.52
CA GLU A 210 10.21 -11.93 -4.21
C GLU A 210 9.07 -11.21 -4.94
N TRP A 211 8.22 -10.49 -4.20
CA TRP A 211 7.10 -9.72 -4.73
C TRP A 211 7.26 -8.24 -4.40
N LYS A 212 7.44 -7.42 -5.44
CA LYS A 212 7.52 -5.95 -5.40
C LYS A 212 6.37 -5.32 -6.19
N ILE A 213 6.05 -4.07 -5.90
CA ILE A 213 5.22 -3.21 -6.76
C ILE A 213 6.16 -2.21 -7.40
N ILE A 214 6.21 -2.21 -8.72
CA ILE A 214 7.15 -1.38 -9.49
C ILE A 214 6.41 -0.41 -10.39
N TRP A 215 7.07 0.70 -10.72
CA TRP A 215 6.66 1.58 -11.79
C TRP A 215 7.22 1.08 -13.12
N ASN A 216 6.32 0.83 -14.09
CA ASN A 216 6.71 0.49 -15.45
C ASN A 216 6.69 1.74 -16.32
N GLU A 217 7.85 2.11 -16.85
CA GLU A 217 7.98 3.30 -17.68
C GLU A 217 7.31 3.17 -19.05
N GLY A 218 7.19 1.96 -19.58
CA GLY A 218 6.55 1.71 -20.88
C GLY A 218 5.04 1.84 -20.79
N SER A 219 4.41 1.26 -19.75
CA SER A 219 2.97 1.34 -19.55
C SER A 219 2.52 2.56 -18.74
N LEU A 220 3.45 3.33 -18.18
CA LEU A 220 3.19 4.46 -17.28
C LEU A 220 2.21 4.09 -16.15
N ALA A 221 2.41 2.92 -15.57
CA ALA A 221 1.52 2.37 -14.53
C ALA A 221 2.32 1.66 -13.43
N MET A 222 1.72 1.63 -12.24
CA MET A 222 2.16 0.73 -11.18
C MET A 222 1.74 -0.70 -11.52
N MET A 223 2.61 -1.67 -11.26
CA MET A 223 2.31 -3.08 -11.48
C MET A 223 3.00 -3.98 -10.46
N PRO A 224 2.41 -5.14 -10.13
CA PRO A 224 3.12 -6.14 -9.36
C PRO A 224 4.26 -6.74 -10.20
N SER A 225 5.36 -7.07 -9.53
CA SER A 225 6.53 -7.71 -10.09
C SER A 225 6.91 -8.89 -9.21
N PHE A 226 7.05 -10.07 -9.84
CA PHE A 226 7.34 -11.32 -9.15
C PHE A 226 8.64 -11.90 -9.67
N THR A 227 9.55 -12.23 -8.77
CA THR A 227 10.77 -12.99 -9.08
C THR A 227 10.74 -14.31 -8.34
N ILE A 228 10.52 -15.40 -9.08
CA ILE A 228 10.38 -16.74 -8.50
C ILE A 228 11.65 -17.56 -8.72
N ARG A 229 12.21 -18.10 -7.63
CA ARG A 229 13.35 -19.00 -7.62
C ARG A 229 12.89 -20.36 -7.11
N ALA A 230 12.72 -21.31 -8.02
CA ALA A 230 12.28 -22.66 -7.69
C ALA A 230 13.45 -23.59 -7.35
N ASN A 231 13.17 -24.58 -6.49
CA ASN A 231 14.11 -25.64 -6.17
C ASN A 231 13.90 -26.83 -7.12
N ASN A 232 14.75 -26.91 -8.15
CA ASN A 232 14.67 -27.91 -9.22
C ASN A 232 14.96 -29.35 -8.78
N LYS A 233 15.24 -29.60 -7.50
CA LYS A 233 15.39 -30.96 -6.98
C LYS A 233 14.06 -31.72 -6.91
N ASN A 234 12.92 -31.03 -6.94
CA ASN A 234 11.59 -31.65 -6.99
C ASN A 234 10.91 -31.41 -8.36
N ASN A 235 10.09 -32.37 -8.81
CA ASN A 235 9.29 -32.22 -10.04
C ASN A 235 8.21 -31.13 -9.92
N PHE A 236 7.94 -30.64 -8.70
CA PHE A 236 6.98 -29.59 -8.38
C PHE A 236 7.02 -28.40 -9.33
N TYR A 237 8.21 -27.89 -9.67
CA TYR A 237 8.33 -26.74 -10.57
C TYR A 237 7.82 -27.06 -11.98
N LYS A 238 8.19 -28.23 -12.53
CA LYS A 238 7.77 -28.65 -13.87
C LYS A 238 6.27 -28.90 -13.94
N GLU A 239 5.71 -29.49 -12.89
CA GLU A 239 4.27 -29.80 -12.80
C GLU A 239 3.41 -28.54 -12.69
N ASN A 240 3.97 -27.45 -12.15
CA ASN A 240 3.28 -26.17 -11.93
C ASN A 240 3.85 -25.03 -12.78
N GLU A 241 4.62 -25.33 -13.84
CA GLU A 241 5.33 -24.35 -14.66
C GLU A 241 4.40 -23.28 -15.23
N TYR A 242 3.19 -23.68 -15.65
CA TYR A 242 2.16 -22.75 -16.13
C TYR A 242 1.79 -21.69 -15.08
N LEU A 243 1.59 -22.10 -13.82
CA LEU A 243 1.24 -21.18 -12.73
C LEU A 243 2.36 -20.17 -12.50
N PHE A 244 3.60 -20.65 -12.45
CA PHE A 244 4.77 -19.79 -12.27
C PHE A 244 4.92 -18.78 -13.42
N ASN A 245 4.83 -19.25 -14.66
CA ASN A 245 4.94 -18.41 -15.86
C ASN A 245 3.81 -17.37 -15.93
N LYS A 246 2.61 -17.73 -15.48
CA LYS A 246 1.47 -16.80 -15.46
C LYS A 246 1.61 -15.74 -14.36
N ILE A 247 2.06 -16.12 -13.16
CA ILE A 247 2.31 -15.18 -12.04
C ILE A 247 3.37 -14.14 -12.43
N VAL A 248 4.47 -14.54 -13.07
CA VAL A 248 5.53 -13.60 -13.47
C VAL A 248 5.19 -12.79 -14.72
N SER A 249 4.04 -13.03 -15.35
CA SER A 249 3.64 -12.30 -16.56
C SER A 249 3.23 -10.86 -16.24
N SER A 250 3.55 -9.93 -17.14
CA SER A 250 3.33 -8.48 -16.96
C SER A 250 1.86 -8.04 -17.04
N SER A 251 0.94 -8.95 -17.34
CA SER A 251 -0.45 -8.63 -17.74
C SER A 251 -1.50 -9.24 -16.80
N ILE A 252 -1.12 -9.54 -15.56
CA ILE A 252 -1.96 -10.21 -14.58
C ILE A 252 -2.83 -9.20 -13.81
N THR A 253 -4.12 -9.49 -13.67
CA THR A 253 -5.01 -8.64 -12.85
C THR A 253 -4.87 -8.96 -11.36
N PRO A 254 -5.34 -8.07 -10.46
CA PRO A 254 -5.36 -8.36 -9.02
C PRO A 254 -6.17 -9.62 -8.66
N GLU A 255 -7.30 -9.86 -9.33
CA GLU A 255 -8.14 -11.05 -9.13
C GLU A 255 -7.45 -12.31 -9.65
N GLU A 256 -6.84 -12.25 -10.84
CA GLU A 256 -6.07 -13.36 -11.40
C GLU A 256 -4.89 -13.71 -10.50
N THR A 257 -4.19 -12.70 -9.98
CA THR A 257 -3.09 -12.87 -9.01
C THR A 257 -3.55 -13.67 -7.79
N LYS A 258 -4.69 -13.29 -7.21
CA LYS A 258 -5.27 -13.96 -6.05
C LYS A 258 -5.60 -15.43 -6.34
N GLU A 259 -6.25 -15.72 -7.46
CA GLU A 259 -6.62 -17.10 -7.82
C GLU A 259 -5.39 -17.96 -8.12
N LEU A 260 -4.38 -17.42 -8.80
CA LEU A 260 -3.13 -18.14 -9.07
C LEU A 260 -2.36 -18.47 -7.79
N TRP A 261 -2.32 -17.55 -6.81
CA TRP A 261 -1.75 -17.84 -5.49
C TRP A 261 -2.52 -18.91 -4.73
N LYS A 262 -3.86 -18.93 -4.83
CA LYS A 262 -4.69 -20.00 -4.25
C LYS A 262 -4.43 -21.36 -4.90
N GLU A 263 -4.32 -21.40 -6.22
CA GLU A 263 -3.97 -22.64 -6.95
C GLU A 263 -2.59 -23.14 -6.56
N LEU A 264 -1.60 -22.24 -6.49
CA LEU A 264 -0.25 -22.57 -6.08
C LEU A 264 -0.19 -23.08 -4.63
N ALA A 265 -0.95 -22.47 -3.73
CA ALA A 265 -1.06 -22.94 -2.35
C ALA A 265 -1.66 -24.35 -2.26
N ARG A 266 -2.73 -24.64 -3.00
CA ARG A 266 -3.31 -25.99 -3.07
C ARG A 266 -2.30 -27.02 -3.56
N ALA A 267 -1.52 -26.68 -4.59
CA ALA A 267 -0.46 -27.56 -5.10
C ALA A 267 0.61 -27.83 -4.04
N VAL A 268 1.06 -26.81 -3.31
CA VAL A 268 2.05 -26.96 -2.21
C VAL A 268 1.50 -27.83 -1.07
N ILE A 269 0.22 -27.68 -0.72
CA ILE A 269 -0.42 -28.48 0.33
C ILE A 269 -0.47 -29.95 -0.10
N LEU A 270 -0.98 -30.22 -1.31
CA LEU A 270 -1.09 -31.57 -1.85
C LEU A 270 0.29 -32.27 -1.89
N GLU A 271 1.32 -31.57 -2.36
CA GLU A 271 2.68 -32.10 -2.41
C GLU A 271 3.20 -32.44 -1.01
N ASN A 272 2.92 -31.58 -0.02
CA ASN A 272 3.29 -31.83 1.36
C ASN A 272 2.54 -33.03 1.97
N GLU A 273 1.24 -33.19 1.69
CA GLU A 273 0.45 -34.31 2.16
C GLU A 273 0.91 -35.65 1.54
N LEU A 274 1.21 -35.65 0.25
CA LEU A 274 1.76 -36.83 -0.44
C LEU A 274 3.13 -37.24 0.12
N ALA A 275 3.96 -36.28 0.52
CA ALA A 275 5.23 -36.54 1.19
C ALA A 275 5.06 -37.14 2.60
N VAL A 276 3.91 -36.93 3.26
CA VAL A 276 3.58 -37.55 4.55
C VAL A 276 3.29 -39.05 4.38
N VAL A 277 2.56 -39.42 3.33
CA VAL A 277 2.13 -40.82 3.07
C VAL A 277 3.28 -41.73 2.65
N LYS A 278 4.34 -41.18 2.04
CA LYS A 278 5.48 -41.96 1.50
C LYS A 278 6.50 -42.43 2.56
N VAL A 279 6.30 -42.16 3.85
CA VAL A 279 7.17 -42.71 4.91
C VAL A 279 6.57 -44.03 5.38
N PRO A 280 7.18 -45.20 5.08
CA PRO A 280 6.74 -46.45 5.69
C PRO A 280 6.95 -46.31 7.19
N SER A 281 5.92 -46.61 7.98
CA SER A 281 6.09 -46.83 9.40
C SER A 281 7.05 -48.00 9.60
N CYS A 282 8.31 -47.70 9.94
CA CYS A 282 9.18 -48.70 10.52
C CYS A 282 8.55 -49.12 11.85
N LYS A 283 8.05 -50.36 11.85
CA LYS A 283 7.78 -51.14 13.07
C LYS A 283 9.06 -51.32 13.87
#